data_AF-A0A1F7BLR5-F1
#
_entry.id   AF-A0A1F7BLR5-F1
#
_cell.length_a   1.000
_cell.length_b   1.000
_cell.length_c   1.000
_cell.angle_alpha   90.00
_cell.angle_beta   90.00
_cell.angle_gamma   90.00
#
_symmetry.space_group_name_H-M   'P 1'
#
loop_
_entity.id
_entity.type
_entity.pdbx_description
1 polymer ?
#
loop_
_entity_poly.entity_id
_entity_poly.type
_entity_poly.pdbx_seq_one_letter_code
_entity_poly.pdbx_strand_id
1 'polypeptide(L)'
;MRYHTTDETQDIGIDVINGNNVTMTQASKDPQILPVSFRQHPLGKIQVHIGQGDALQKYSAKSIWHLLLREPEICRQHLIPLLDMLIASHHLMEDADQIEKGLLQKTGQPHISRAEMTQLVSQMGNGKSEVRQHATAQLDAMGIQALPFLESMEMFTLAPEQSSRVRDTTHRMKEKYTKNGDTASKKDSVDRALLWLFEDPEIWSIFLQRADPEQQAIALRELRAMFPGKTEQELMRKYGKR
;
A
#
# COMPACT_ATOMS: atom_id res chain seq x y z
N MET A 1 23.31 1.26 -0.84
CA MET A 1 23.91 0.57 0.33
C MET A 1 23.74 -0.92 0.10
N ARG A 2 24.84 -1.69 0.14
CA ARG A 2 24.82 -3.15 0.05
C ARG A 2 25.47 -3.67 1.33
N TYR A 3 24.74 -4.46 2.10
CA TYR A 3 25.18 -5.07 3.33
C TYR A 3 25.00 -6.58 3.17
N HIS A 4 26.04 -7.33 3.49
CA HIS A 4 26.00 -8.78 3.48
C HIS A 4 26.69 -9.24 4.75
N THR A 5 26.00 -10.05 5.54
CA THR A 5 26.57 -10.69 6.71
C THR A 5 26.26 -12.16 6.67
N THR A 6 27.27 -12.96 6.95
CA THR A 6 27.16 -14.41 7.02
C THR A 6 27.83 -14.82 8.32
N ASP A 7 27.09 -15.50 9.19
CA ASP A 7 27.63 -16.08 10.42
C ASP A 7 27.46 -17.61 10.42
N GLU A 8 27.72 -18.25 11.57
CA GLU A 8 27.62 -19.71 11.71
C GLU A 8 26.19 -20.24 11.60
N THR A 9 25.18 -19.37 11.72
CA THR A 9 23.76 -19.72 11.80
C THR A 9 22.93 -19.20 10.63
N GLN A 10 23.30 -18.07 10.04
CA GLN A 10 22.50 -17.39 9.02
C GLN A 10 23.36 -16.71 7.96
N ASP A 11 22.75 -16.53 6.79
CA ASP A 11 23.23 -15.72 5.69
C ASP A 11 22.19 -14.64 5.36
N ILE A 12 22.57 -13.38 5.54
CA ILE A 12 21.69 -12.23 5.42
C ILE A 12 22.28 -11.26 4.40
N GLY A 13 21.51 -11.01 3.34
CA GLY A 13 21.82 -10.06 2.29
C GLY A 13 20.82 -8.92 2.29
N ILE A 14 21.31 -7.68 2.23
CA ILE A 14 20.48 -6.49 2.13
C ILE A 14 21.05 -5.56 1.08
N ASP A 15 20.21 -5.25 0.10
CA ASP A 15 20.51 -4.34 -0.99
C ASP A 15 19.50 -3.20 -1.02
N VAL A 16 19.98 -1.99 -0.76
CA VAL A 16 19.22 -0.74 -0.92
C VAL A 16 19.82 0.04 -2.09
N ILE A 17 19.10 0.04 -3.22
CA ILE A 17 19.49 0.76 -4.44
C ILE A 17 18.65 2.03 -4.53
N ASN A 18 19.31 3.19 -4.68
CA ASN A 18 18.67 4.51 -4.83
C ASN A 18 17.66 4.87 -3.71
N GLY A 19 17.86 4.36 -2.49
CA GLY A 19 17.04 4.66 -1.31
C GLY A 19 15.64 4.04 -1.28
N ASN A 20 15.08 3.67 -2.44
CA ASN A 20 13.68 3.26 -2.57
C ASN A 20 13.49 1.85 -3.16
N ASN A 21 14.57 1.20 -3.60
CA ASN A 21 14.56 -0.20 -4.01
C ASN A 21 15.27 -1.03 -2.94
N VAL A 22 14.51 -1.83 -2.20
CA VAL A 22 15.01 -2.62 -1.07
C VAL A 22 14.84 -4.09 -1.40
N THR A 23 15.93 -4.85 -1.36
CA THR A 23 15.92 -6.30 -1.40
C THR A 23 16.57 -6.81 -0.13
N MET A 24 15.89 -7.72 0.56
CA MET A 24 16.40 -8.40 1.74
C MET A 24 16.25 -9.89 1.52
N THR A 25 17.27 -10.65 1.90
CA THR A 25 17.28 -12.09 1.86
C THR A 25 17.85 -12.60 3.16
N GLN A 26 17.17 -13.57 3.75
CA GLN A 26 17.66 -14.33 4.89
C GLN A 26 17.58 -15.80 4.51
N ALA A 27 18.70 -16.49 4.60
CA ALA A 27 18.77 -17.94 4.55
C ALA A 27 19.36 -18.41 5.87
N SER A 28 18.70 -19.33 6.55
CA SER A 28 19.29 -19.99 7.70
C SER A 28 20.07 -21.21 7.25
N LYS A 29 21.14 -21.54 7.99
CA LYS A 29 21.81 -22.83 7.88
C LYS A 29 21.07 -23.93 8.66
N ASP A 30 20.09 -23.56 9.50
CA ASP A 30 19.13 -24.49 10.09
C ASP A 30 18.05 -24.85 9.06
N PRO A 31 17.91 -26.12 8.66
CA PRO A 31 16.91 -26.55 7.70
C PRO A 31 15.45 -26.38 8.17
N GLN A 32 15.21 -26.14 9.47
CA GLN A 32 13.87 -25.85 9.99
C GLN A 32 13.44 -24.39 9.79
N ILE A 33 14.40 -23.47 9.58
CA ILE A 33 14.09 -22.06 9.37
C ILE A 33 13.99 -21.81 7.85
N LEU A 34 12.77 -21.53 7.41
CA LEU A 34 12.50 -21.25 6.00
C LEU A 34 13.20 -19.96 5.57
N PRO A 35 13.90 -19.96 4.43
CA PRO A 35 14.51 -18.75 3.91
C PRO A 35 13.43 -17.75 3.49
N VAL A 36 13.71 -16.48 3.71
CA VAL A 36 12.78 -15.38 3.46
C VAL A 36 13.44 -14.39 2.51
N SER A 37 12.71 -13.94 1.50
CA SER A 37 13.12 -12.82 0.67
C SER A 37 12.04 -11.74 0.65
N PHE A 38 12.41 -10.50 0.93
CA PHE A 38 11.57 -9.32 0.79
C PHE A 38 12.10 -8.43 -0.33
N ARG A 39 11.21 -7.99 -1.22
CA ARG A 39 11.53 -7.06 -2.29
C ARG A 39 10.50 -5.94 -2.35
N GLN A 40 10.99 -4.70 -2.36
CA GLN A 40 10.20 -3.50 -2.56
C GLN A 40 10.80 -2.68 -3.70
N HIS A 41 10.05 -2.55 -4.79
CA HIS A 41 10.39 -1.67 -5.90
C HIS A 41 9.69 -0.30 -5.72
N PRO A 42 10.31 0.84 -6.06
CA PRO A 42 9.73 2.18 -5.84
C PRO A 42 8.35 2.41 -6.46
N LEU A 43 8.09 1.72 -7.57
CA LEU A 43 6.85 1.84 -8.36
C LEU A 43 6.08 0.51 -8.45
N GLY A 44 6.53 -0.51 -7.71
CA GLY A 44 5.99 -1.87 -7.81
C GLY A 44 5.34 -2.33 -6.51
N LYS A 45 4.63 -3.46 -6.60
CA LYS A 45 4.15 -4.18 -5.42
C LYS A 45 5.35 -4.68 -4.59
N ILE A 46 5.15 -4.75 -3.29
CA ILE A 46 6.05 -5.52 -2.44
C ILE A 46 5.85 -7.01 -2.72
N GLN A 47 6.93 -7.77 -2.59
CA GLN A 47 6.96 -9.21 -2.78
C GLN A 47 7.68 -9.85 -1.61
N VAL A 48 7.05 -10.86 -1.02
CA VAL A 48 7.62 -11.69 0.03
C VAL A 48 7.58 -13.13 -0.43
N HIS A 49 8.73 -13.80 -0.37
CA HIS A 49 8.83 -15.22 -0.62
C HIS A 49 9.35 -15.93 0.62
N ILE A 50 8.76 -17.06 0.97
CA ILE A 50 9.12 -17.87 2.13
C ILE A 50 9.30 -19.32 1.68
N GLY A 51 10.41 -19.94 2.05
CA GLY A 51 10.76 -21.30 1.64
C GLY A 51 11.55 -21.38 0.32
N GLN A 52 11.72 -22.60 -0.20
CA GLN A 52 12.38 -22.89 -1.48
C GLN A 52 11.68 -24.03 -2.21
N GLY A 53 11.93 -24.13 -3.53
CA GLY A 53 11.42 -25.21 -4.37
C GLY A 53 9.89 -25.33 -4.31
N ASP A 54 9.40 -26.55 -4.09
CA ASP A 54 7.97 -26.87 -4.07
C ASP A 54 7.24 -26.33 -2.82
N ALA A 55 7.98 -25.95 -1.76
CA ALA A 55 7.43 -25.34 -0.56
C ALA A 55 7.43 -23.79 -0.59
N LEU A 56 7.72 -23.19 -1.75
CA LEU A 56 7.82 -21.74 -1.90
C LEU A 56 6.45 -21.05 -1.84
N GLN A 57 6.22 -20.33 -0.75
CA GLN A 57 5.06 -19.45 -0.61
C GLN A 57 5.40 -18.06 -1.13
N LYS A 58 4.49 -17.47 -1.92
CA LYS A 58 4.67 -16.15 -2.52
C LYS A 58 3.53 -15.22 -2.17
N TYR A 59 3.87 -14.08 -1.58
CA TYR A 59 2.94 -13.04 -1.21
C TYR A 59 3.29 -11.76 -1.95
N SER A 60 2.27 -11.04 -2.43
CA SER A 60 2.47 -9.72 -3.04
C SER A 60 1.36 -8.75 -2.65
N ALA A 61 1.73 -7.52 -2.33
CA ALA A 61 0.79 -6.49 -1.90
C ALA A 61 1.26 -5.10 -2.36
N LYS A 62 0.37 -4.11 -2.40
CA LYS A 62 0.74 -2.74 -2.79
C LYS A 62 1.75 -2.08 -1.84
N SER A 63 1.64 -2.36 -0.53
CA SER A 63 2.54 -1.84 0.49
C SER A 63 2.66 -2.82 1.66
N ILE A 64 3.59 -2.52 2.58
CA ILE A 64 3.76 -3.28 3.81
C ILE A 64 2.46 -3.35 4.63
N TRP A 65 1.70 -2.25 4.73
CA TRP A 65 0.43 -2.23 5.46
C TRP A 65 -0.60 -3.20 4.89
N HIS A 66 -0.70 -3.30 3.56
CA HIS A 66 -1.59 -4.27 2.91
C HIS A 66 -1.20 -5.70 3.26
N LEU A 67 0.10 -6.00 3.32
CA LEU A 67 0.57 -7.34 3.66
C LEU A 67 0.38 -7.66 5.14
N LEU A 68 0.67 -6.71 6.03
CA LEU A 68 0.46 -6.85 7.49
C LEU A 68 -1.01 -7.11 7.83
N LEU A 69 -1.94 -6.39 7.18
CA LEU A 69 -3.37 -6.57 7.40
C LEU A 69 -3.92 -7.86 6.76
N ARG A 70 -3.35 -8.31 5.64
CA ARG A 70 -3.82 -9.52 4.95
C ARG A 70 -3.27 -10.80 5.56
N GLU A 71 -1.99 -10.82 5.91
CA GLU A 71 -1.26 -12.01 6.36
C GLU A 71 -0.51 -11.72 7.67
N PRO A 72 -1.20 -11.34 8.76
CA PRO A 72 -0.56 -10.86 9.99
C PRO A 72 0.37 -11.90 10.62
N GLU A 73 -0.04 -13.17 10.64
CA GLU A 73 0.75 -14.25 11.24
C GLU A 73 2.03 -14.54 10.45
N ILE A 74 1.94 -14.60 9.11
CA ILE A 74 3.10 -14.78 8.23
C ILE A 74 4.08 -13.63 8.40
N CYS A 75 3.57 -12.40 8.48
CA CYS A 75 4.42 -11.24 8.68
C CYS A 75 5.12 -11.29 10.04
N ARG A 76 4.38 -11.56 11.11
CA ARG A 76 4.92 -11.66 12.48
C ARG A 76 6.03 -12.72 12.58
N GLN A 77 5.83 -13.89 11.96
CA GLN A 77 6.76 -15.01 12.04
C GLN A 77 8.01 -14.83 11.16
N HIS A 78 7.84 -14.29 9.94
CA HIS A 78 8.90 -14.33 8.93
C HIS A 78 9.41 -12.96 8.48
N LEU A 79 8.53 -11.96 8.40
CA LEU A 79 8.88 -10.65 7.85
C LEU A 79 9.37 -9.66 8.90
N ILE A 80 8.73 -9.60 10.07
CA ILE A 80 9.11 -8.66 11.14
C ILE A 80 10.53 -8.93 11.65
N PRO A 81 10.96 -10.18 11.93
CA PRO A 81 12.34 -10.44 12.33
C PRO A 81 13.37 -9.96 11.29
N LEU A 82 13.02 -10.04 10.00
CA LEU A 82 13.85 -9.54 8.91
C LEU A 82 13.93 -8.02 8.92
N LEU A 83 12.80 -7.33 9.10
CA LEU A 83 12.73 -5.87 9.13
C LEU A 83 13.38 -5.25 10.37
N ASP A 84 13.28 -5.92 11.53
CA ASP A 84 13.88 -5.49 12.81
C ASP A 84 15.40 -5.30 12.73
N MET A 85 16.06 -6.00 11.79
CA MET A 85 17.50 -5.85 11.56
C MET A 85 17.87 -4.53 10.85
N LEU A 86 16.94 -3.89 10.14
CA LEU A 86 17.21 -2.66 9.38
C LEU A 86 16.67 -1.40 10.01
N ILE A 87 15.47 -1.52 10.53
CA ILE A 87 14.69 -0.45 11.13
C ILE A 87 14.24 -1.05 12.43
N ALA A 88 14.34 -0.34 13.54
CA ALA A 88 13.81 -0.82 14.82
C ALA A 88 12.28 -0.97 14.69
N SER A 89 11.83 -2.11 14.15
CA SER A 89 10.51 -2.34 13.58
C SER A 89 9.54 -2.94 14.59
N HIS A 90 9.96 -3.00 15.85
CA HIS A 90 9.23 -3.44 17.03
C HIS A 90 7.81 -2.84 17.17
N HIS A 91 7.48 -1.78 16.43
CA HIS A 91 6.15 -1.18 16.40
C HIS A 91 5.32 -1.46 15.14
N LEU A 92 5.84 -2.07 14.08
CA LEU A 92 5.08 -2.24 12.83
C LEU A 92 3.81 -3.08 13.00
N MET A 93 3.87 -4.13 13.82
CA MET A 93 2.67 -4.93 14.13
C MET A 93 1.68 -4.15 14.98
N GLU A 94 2.17 -3.40 15.96
CA GLU A 94 1.32 -2.56 16.82
C GLU A 94 0.64 -1.44 16.01
N ASP A 95 1.38 -0.83 15.08
CA ASP A 95 0.88 0.18 14.15
C ASP A 95 -0.16 -0.43 13.22
N ALA A 96 0.07 -1.65 12.70
CA ALA A 96 -0.92 -2.37 11.89
C ALA A 96 -2.22 -2.63 12.65
N ASP A 97 -2.13 -3.04 13.92
CA ASP A 97 -3.30 -3.23 14.78
C ASP A 97 -4.04 -1.90 15.04
N GLN A 98 -3.32 -0.80 15.24
CA GLN A 98 -3.92 0.52 15.39
C GLN A 98 -4.58 1.02 14.10
N ILE A 99 -3.94 0.77 12.95
CA ILE A 99 -4.49 1.08 11.63
C ILE A 99 -5.77 0.28 11.39
N GLU A 100 -5.77 -1.02 11.68
CA GLU A 100 -6.96 -1.86 11.53
C GLU A 100 -8.13 -1.33 12.36
N LYS A 101 -7.90 -1.09 13.66
CA LYS A 101 -8.92 -0.52 14.55
C LYS A 101 -9.40 0.84 14.07
N GLY A 102 -8.48 1.70 13.64
CA GLY A 102 -8.81 3.03 13.14
C GLY A 102 -9.63 3.01 11.84
N LEU A 103 -9.37 2.06 10.94
CA LEU A 103 -10.17 1.85 9.73
C LEU A 103 -11.61 1.44 10.09
N LEU A 104 -11.75 0.45 10.98
CA LEU A 104 -13.07 -0.03 11.43
C LEU A 104 -13.85 1.06 12.20
N GLN A 105 -13.15 1.96 12.90
CA GLN A 105 -13.77 3.12 13.57
C GLN A 105 -14.17 4.25 12.62
N LYS A 106 -13.47 4.41 11.49
CA LYS A 106 -13.77 5.42 10.48
C LYS A 106 -14.96 5.06 9.60
N THR A 107 -15.44 3.82 9.69
CA THR A 107 -16.50 3.30 8.82
C THR A 107 -17.75 4.19 8.79
N GLY A 108 -18.25 4.49 7.59
CA GLY A 108 -19.40 5.37 7.38
C GLY A 108 -19.06 6.87 7.33
N GLN A 109 -17.79 7.24 7.47
CA GLN A 109 -17.33 8.58 7.09
C GLN A 109 -17.40 8.75 5.56
N PRO A 110 -17.62 9.99 5.08
CA PRO A 110 -17.68 10.24 3.64
C PRO A 110 -16.31 10.03 2.97
N HIS A 111 -16.31 9.29 1.86
CA HIS A 111 -15.16 9.15 0.97
C HIS A 111 -14.98 10.37 0.08
N ILE A 112 -13.75 10.59 -0.38
CA ILE A 112 -13.50 11.57 -1.46
C ILE A 112 -14.22 11.12 -2.74
N SER A 113 -14.92 12.07 -3.37
CA SER A 113 -15.69 11.81 -4.59
C SER A 113 -14.78 11.36 -5.74
N ARG A 114 -14.91 10.10 -6.16
CA ARG A 114 -14.23 9.59 -7.36
C ARG A 114 -14.65 10.32 -8.64
N ALA A 115 -15.89 10.79 -8.70
CA ALA A 115 -16.38 11.58 -9.83
C ALA A 115 -15.63 12.92 -9.93
N GLU A 116 -15.45 13.59 -8.78
CA GLU A 116 -14.67 14.82 -8.70
C GLU A 116 -13.21 14.57 -9.08
N MET A 117 -12.56 13.55 -8.52
CA MET A 117 -11.17 13.21 -8.88
C MET A 117 -11.02 12.89 -10.37
N THR A 118 -11.99 12.19 -10.97
CA THR A 118 -12.00 11.91 -12.42
C THR A 118 -12.11 13.20 -13.24
N GLN A 119 -12.94 14.15 -12.80
CA GLN A 119 -13.07 15.44 -13.45
C GLN A 119 -11.77 16.25 -13.36
N LEU A 120 -11.10 16.25 -12.20
CA LEU A 120 -9.81 16.93 -12.04
C LEU A 120 -8.76 16.33 -12.96
N VAL A 121 -8.64 15.01 -13.04
CA VAL A 121 -7.70 14.35 -13.95
C VAL A 121 -8.00 14.69 -15.41
N SER A 122 -9.27 14.75 -15.80
CA SER A 122 -9.66 15.21 -17.14
C SER A 122 -9.19 16.64 -17.42
N GLN A 123 -9.37 17.55 -16.46
CA GLN A 123 -8.94 18.95 -16.55
C GLN A 123 -7.42 19.14 -16.62
N MET A 124 -6.62 18.18 -16.13
CA MET A 124 -5.16 18.21 -16.29
C MET A 124 -4.71 18.12 -17.75
N GLY A 125 -5.57 17.66 -18.67
CA GLY A 125 -5.31 17.63 -20.11
C GLY A 125 -5.88 18.82 -20.89
N ASN A 126 -6.46 19.80 -20.20
CA ASN A 126 -7.09 20.93 -20.86
C ASN A 126 -6.04 21.79 -21.61
N GLY A 127 -6.37 22.39 -22.76
CA GLY A 127 -5.46 23.27 -23.50
C GLY A 127 -5.05 24.55 -22.74
N LYS A 128 -5.86 25.02 -21.79
CA LYS A 128 -5.58 26.22 -20.98
C LYS A 128 -4.70 25.89 -19.76
N SER A 129 -3.57 26.59 -19.63
CA SER A 129 -2.61 26.35 -18.54
C SER A 129 -3.21 26.56 -17.15
N GLU A 130 -4.05 27.58 -16.99
CA GLU A 130 -4.70 27.89 -15.71
C GLU A 130 -5.59 26.74 -15.22
N VAL A 131 -6.39 26.14 -16.12
CA VAL A 131 -7.26 25.00 -15.81
C VAL A 131 -6.44 23.79 -15.37
N ARG A 132 -5.33 23.50 -16.07
CA ARG A 132 -4.44 22.39 -15.71
C ARG A 132 -3.78 22.58 -14.36
N GLN A 133 -3.28 23.79 -14.08
CA GLN A 133 -2.60 24.12 -12.83
C GLN A 133 -3.58 24.08 -11.66
N HIS A 134 -4.78 24.63 -11.83
CA HIS A 134 -5.83 24.58 -10.83
C HIS A 134 -6.23 23.14 -10.49
N ALA A 135 -6.46 22.30 -11.51
CA ALA A 135 -6.78 20.88 -11.30
C ALA A 135 -5.65 20.13 -10.57
N THR A 136 -4.39 20.42 -10.93
CA THR A 136 -3.22 19.84 -10.25
C THR A 136 -3.14 20.27 -8.78
N ALA A 137 -3.34 21.57 -8.52
CA ALA A 137 -3.32 22.11 -7.16
C ALA A 137 -4.46 21.55 -6.30
N GLN A 138 -5.65 21.32 -6.87
CA GLN A 138 -6.76 20.69 -6.17
C GLN A 138 -6.47 19.22 -5.82
N LEU A 139 -5.90 18.43 -6.74
CA LEU A 139 -5.46 17.07 -6.43
C LEU A 139 -4.36 17.05 -5.36
N ASP A 140 -3.41 17.98 -5.43
CA ASP A 140 -2.37 18.14 -4.40
C ASP A 140 -2.96 18.52 -3.02
N ALA A 141 -4.00 19.35 -3.00
CA ALA A 141 -4.70 19.77 -1.78
C ALA A 141 -5.49 18.64 -1.13
N MET A 142 -6.02 17.69 -1.92
CA MET A 142 -6.64 16.46 -1.39
C MET A 142 -5.64 15.55 -0.67
N GLY A 143 -4.33 15.72 -0.93
CA GLY A 143 -3.27 15.06 -0.18
C GLY A 143 -3.24 13.53 -0.34
N ILE A 144 -2.76 12.83 0.70
CA ILE A 144 -2.46 11.39 0.65
C ILE A 144 -3.67 10.52 0.31
N GLN A 145 -4.88 11.03 0.57
CA GLN A 145 -6.16 10.37 0.30
C GLN A 145 -6.46 10.23 -1.19
N ALA A 146 -5.90 11.09 -2.06
CA ALA A 146 -6.09 10.97 -3.50
C ALA A 146 -5.20 9.88 -4.14
N LEU A 147 -4.14 9.44 -3.45
CA LEU A 147 -3.18 8.49 -4.00
C LEU A 147 -3.80 7.16 -4.45
N PRO A 148 -4.66 6.46 -3.67
CA PRO A 148 -5.21 5.18 -4.09
C PRO A 148 -6.03 5.29 -5.38
N PHE A 149 -6.73 6.41 -5.57
CA PHE A 149 -7.43 6.69 -6.82
C PHE A 149 -6.46 6.83 -7.98
N LEU A 150 -5.46 7.71 -7.86
CA LEU A 150 -4.47 7.97 -8.92
C LEU A 150 -3.66 6.71 -9.28
N GLU A 151 -3.29 5.90 -8.29
CA GLU A 151 -2.59 4.62 -8.50
C GLU A 151 -3.45 3.56 -9.18
N SER A 152 -4.77 3.61 -8.98
CA SER A 152 -5.71 2.69 -9.62
C SER A 152 -6.03 3.06 -11.07
N MET A 153 -5.59 4.23 -11.54
CA MET A 153 -5.89 4.68 -12.89
C MET A 153 -5.12 3.88 -13.95
N GLU A 154 -5.86 3.42 -14.95
CA GLU A 154 -5.28 2.79 -16.12
C GLU A 154 -4.65 3.84 -17.04
N MET A 155 -3.36 4.08 -16.85
CA MET A 155 -2.61 5.18 -17.51
C MET A 155 -2.66 5.15 -19.04
N PHE A 156 -2.97 4.01 -19.66
CA PHE A 156 -3.12 3.85 -21.11
C PHE A 156 -4.46 4.37 -21.65
N THR A 157 -5.43 4.63 -20.77
CA THR A 157 -6.74 5.22 -21.13
C THR A 157 -6.69 6.75 -21.19
N LEU A 158 -5.59 7.35 -20.71
CA LEU A 158 -5.38 8.79 -20.66
C LEU A 158 -4.60 9.28 -21.89
N ALA A 159 -4.85 10.53 -22.30
CA ALA A 159 -3.99 11.19 -23.30
C ALA A 159 -2.53 11.27 -22.79
N PRO A 160 -1.50 11.26 -23.66
CA PRO A 160 -0.11 11.23 -23.23
C PRO A 160 0.28 12.33 -22.23
N GLU A 161 -0.18 13.57 -22.45
CA GLU A 161 0.07 14.68 -21.54
C GLU A 161 -0.64 14.49 -20.18
N GLN A 162 -1.89 14.04 -20.19
CA GLN A 162 -2.64 13.72 -18.96
C GLN A 162 -1.94 12.63 -18.16
N SER A 163 -1.56 11.54 -18.84
CA SER A 163 -0.85 10.40 -18.26
C SER A 163 0.48 10.82 -17.64
N SER A 164 1.25 11.68 -18.31
CA SER A 164 2.49 12.23 -17.76
C SER A 164 2.23 13.05 -16.49
N ARG A 165 1.27 13.97 -16.52
CA ARG A 165 0.97 14.84 -15.38
C ARG A 165 0.42 14.07 -14.18
N VAL A 166 -0.43 13.08 -14.41
CA VAL A 166 -0.91 12.18 -13.34
C VAL A 166 0.29 11.46 -12.71
N ARG A 167 1.19 10.90 -13.53
CA ARG A 167 2.40 10.23 -13.03
C ARG A 167 3.27 11.15 -12.19
N ASP A 168 3.51 12.37 -12.65
CA ASP A 168 4.34 13.36 -11.97
C ASP A 168 3.71 13.80 -10.64
N THR A 169 2.39 14.03 -10.62
CA THR A 169 1.64 14.34 -9.40
C THR A 169 1.67 13.18 -8.41
N THR A 170 1.38 11.95 -8.85
CA THR A 170 1.48 10.76 -7.99
C THR A 170 2.88 10.59 -7.42
N HIS A 171 3.93 10.77 -8.23
CA HIS A 171 5.31 10.69 -7.77
C HIS A 171 5.64 11.77 -6.73
N ARG A 172 5.31 13.04 -7.01
CA ARG A 172 5.51 14.16 -6.09
C ARG A 172 4.81 13.94 -4.76
N MET A 173 3.57 13.46 -4.79
CA MET A 173 2.82 13.13 -3.57
C MET A 173 3.52 12.02 -2.77
N LYS A 174 3.91 10.91 -3.42
CA LYS A 174 4.66 9.83 -2.75
C LYS A 174 5.95 10.32 -2.13
N GLU A 175 6.72 11.14 -2.83
CA GLU A 175 7.95 11.73 -2.29
C GLU A 175 7.68 12.61 -1.07
N LYS A 176 6.65 13.45 -1.11
CA LYS A 176 6.25 14.32 0.02
C LYS A 176 5.93 13.50 1.28
N TYR A 177 5.27 12.36 1.11
CA TYR A 177 4.87 11.49 2.23
C TYR A 177 5.94 10.48 2.66
N THR A 178 7.01 10.29 1.88
CA THR A 178 8.14 9.40 2.21
C THR A 178 9.38 10.14 2.73
N LYS A 179 9.68 11.35 2.22
CA LYS A 179 10.87 12.13 2.60
C LYS A 179 10.75 12.93 3.90
N ASN A 180 9.54 13.17 4.42
CA ASN A 180 9.33 13.84 5.71
C ASN A 180 9.58 12.92 6.92
N GLY A 181 10.39 11.87 6.78
CA GLY A 181 10.59 10.79 7.73
C GLY A 181 11.47 11.11 8.95
N ASP A 182 12.21 12.23 8.95
CA ASP A 182 13.15 12.53 10.05
C ASP A 182 12.52 13.28 11.24
N THR A 183 11.22 13.64 11.17
CA THR A 183 10.54 14.38 12.27
C THR A 183 9.08 14.01 12.50
N ALA A 184 8.51 13.07 11.73
CA ALA A 184 7.14 12.63 11.94
C ALA A 184 7.08 11.70 13.18
N SER A 185 6.31 12.11 14.20
CA SER A 185 5.98 11.24 15.34
C SER A 185 5.30 9.96 14.86
N LYS A 186 5.47 8.83 15.57
CA LYS A 186 4.79 7.54 15.28
C LYS A 186 3.27 7.69 15.09
N LYS A 187 2.66 8.61 15.83
CA LYS A 187 1.22 8.91 15.68
C LYS A 187 0.89 9.48 14.30
N ASP A 188 1.76 10.32 13.76
CA ASP A 188 1.60 10.91 12.43
C ASP A 188 1.76 9.86 11.31
N SER A 189 2.60 8.82 11.49
CA SER A 189 2.67 7.72 10.52
C SER A 189 1.40 6.85 10.50
N VAL A 190 0.82 6.54 11.66
CA VAL A 190 -0.45 5.81 11.75
C VAL A 190 -1.60 6.64 11.18
N ASP A 191 -1.71 7.91 11.55
CA ASP A 191 -2.78 8.80 11.06
C ASP A 191 -2.70 8.99 9.53
N ARG A 192 -1.49 9.14 8.98
CA ARG A 192 -1.29 9.19 7.51
C ARG A 192 -1.65 7.89 6.82
N ALA A 193 -1.23 6.75 7.38
CA ALA A 193 -1.60 5.44 6.85
C ALA A 193 -3.11 5.25 6.87
N LEU A 194 -3.80 5.65 7.94
CA LEU A 194 -5.26 5.62 8.03
C LEU A 194 -5.92 6.46 6.94
N LEU A 195 -5.49 7.71 6.74
CA LEU A 195 -6.05 8.57 5.69
C LEU A 195 -5.88 7.94 4.31
N TRP A 196 -4.69 7.40 4.03
CA TRP A 196 -4.39 6.76 2.76
C TRP A 196 -5.20 5.48 2.52
N LEU A 197 -5.16 4.56 3.49
CA LEU A 197 -5.76 3.23 3.39
C LEU A 197 -7.29 3.27 3.43
N PHE A 198 -7.88 4.27 4.09
CA PHE A 198 -9.33 4.45 4.12
C PHE A 198 -9.90 4.64 2.70
N GLU A 199 -9.16 5.29 1.80
CA GLU A 199 -9.54 5.50 0.40
C GLU A 199 -9.08 4.38 -0.56
N ASP A 200 -8.36 3.36 -0.06
CA ASP A 200 -7.89 2.23 -0.88
C ASP A 200 -8.92 1.08 -0.89
N PRO A 201 -9.53 0.76 -2.05
CA PRO A 201 -10.48 -0.36 -2.15
C PRO A 201 -9.84 -1.73 -1.89
N GLU A 202 -8.52 -1.87 -2.00
CA GLU A 202 -7.82 -3.13 -1.72
C GLU A 202 -7.84 -3.49 -0.23
N ILE A 203 -7.87 -2.50 0.67
CA ILE A 203 -8.01 -2.73 2.11
C ILE A 203 -9.38 -3.29 2.46
N TRP A 204 -10.43 -2.70 1.90
CA TRP A 204 -11.77 -3.22 2.10
C TRP A 204 -11.93 -4.60 1.46
N SER A 205 -11.26 -4.86 0.33
CA SER A 205 -11.16 -6.22 -0.22
C SER A 205 -10.50 -7.21 0.74
N ILE A 206 -9.45 -6.81 1.47
CA ILE A 206 -8.82 -7.67 2.49
C ILE A 206 -9.84 -8.03 3.59
N PHE A 207 -10.56 -7.06 4.14
CA PHE A 207 -11.58 -7.32 5.17
C PHE A 207 -12.74 -8.17 4.64
N LEU A 208 -13.14 -7.99 3.39
CA LEU A 208 -14.17 -8.80 2.74
C LEU A 208 -13.77 -10.28 2.60
N GLN A 209 -12.47 -10.59 2.60
CA GLN A 209 -11.95 -11.95 2.49
C GLN A 209 -11.74 -12.63 3.86
N ARG A 210 -11.89 -11.90 4.97
CA ARG A 210 -11.76 -12.48 6.32
C ARG A 210 -12.99 -13.33 6.67
N ALA A 211 -12.85 -14.18 7.68
CA ALA A 211 -13.94 -15.05 8.14
C ALA A 211 -14.97 -14.32 9.03
N ASP A 212 -14.69 -13.07 9.43
CA ASP A 212 -15.54 -12.27 10.31
C ASP A 212 -16.70 -11.60 9.54
N PRO A 213 -17.97 -12.00 9.77
CA PRO A 213 -19.12 -11.43 9.08
C PRO A 213 -19.33 -9.93 9.32
N GLU A 214 -18.95 -9.41 10.49
CA GLU A 214 -19.09 -7.98 10.81
C GLU A 214 -18.10 -7.16 9.97
N GLN A 215 -16.84 -7.60 9.89
CA GLN A 215 -15.83 -6.97 9.04
C GLN A 215 -16.19 -7.07 7.55
N GLN A 216 -16.79 -8.18 7.11
CA GLN A 216 -17.28 -8.32 5.74
C GLN A 216 -18.40 -7.31 5.42
N ALA A 217 -19.36 -7.14 6.34
CA ALA A 217 -20.45 -6.19 6.15
C ALA A 217 -19.95 -4.73 6.11
N ILE A 218 -19.00 -4.40 6.99
CA ILE A 218 -18.29 -3.12 6.98
C ILE A 218 -17.59 -2.89 5.64
N ALA A 219 -16.78 -3.86 5.19
CA ALA A 219 -16.05 -3.76 3.93
C ALA A 219 -16.96 -3.54 2.73
N LEU A 220 -18.07 -4.28 2.67
CA LEU A 220 -19.04 -4.12 1.58
C LEU A 220 -19.71 -2.74 1.62
N ARG A 221 -20.01 -2.21 2.80
CA ARG A 221 -20.55 -0.85 2.97
C ARG A 221 -19.59 0.19 2.40
N GLU A 222 -18.32 0.15 2.79
CA GLU A 222 -17.33 1.14 2.34
C GLU A 222 -17.07 1.03 0.83
N LEU A 223 -16.99 -0.19 0.28
CA LEU A 223 -16.87 -0.39 -1.18
C LEU A 223 -18.07 0.20 -1.94
N ARG A 224 -19.29 0.08 -1.42
CA ARG A 224 -20.48 0.71 -2.03
C ARG A 224 -20.41 2.23 -1.95
N ALA A 225 -19.92 2.79 -0.84
CA ALA A 225 -19.75 4.22 -0.68
C ALA A 225 -18.68 4.80 -1.62
N MET A 226 -17.59 4.07 -1.86
CA MET A 226 -16.55 4.45 -2.83
C MET A 226 -17.01 4.37 -4.29
N PHE A 227 -17.87 3.42 -4.62
CA PHE A 227 -18.32 3.15 -5.98
C PHE A 227 -19.84 3.27 -6.10
N PRO A 228 -20.39 4.49 -5.95
CA PRO A 228 -21.83 4.69 -6.08
C PRO A 228 -22.30 4.25 -7.47
N GLY A 229 -23.37 3.44 -7.51
CA GLY A 229 -23.92 2.88 -8.74
C GLY A 229 -23.36 1.52 -9.16
N LYS A 230 -22.38 0.95 -8.42
CA LYS A 230 -21.98 -0.44 -8.58
C LYS A 230 -22.85 -1.37 -7.75
N THR A 231 -23.30 -2.46 -8.37
CA THR A 231 -24.03 -3.52 -7.66
C THR A 231 -23.08 -4.31 -6.77
N GLU A 232 -23.63 -4.94 -5.74
CA GLU A 232 -22.86 -5.86 -4.90
C GLU A 232 -22.21 -6.97 -5.70
N GLN A 233 -22.90 -7.55 -6.69
CA GLN A 233 -22.32 -8.58 -7.55
C GLN A 233 -21.10 -8.08 -8.32
N GLU A 234 -21.11 -6.85 -8.83
CA GLU A 234 -19.95 -6.25 -9.50
C GLU A 234 -18.78 -6.03 -8.54
N LEU A 235 -19.07 -5.56 -7.32
CA LEU A 235 -18.07 -5.35 -6.28
C LEU A 235 -17.47 -6.67 -5.81
N MET A 236 -18.29 -7.70 -5.56
CA MET A 236 -17.85 -9.05 -5.19
C MET A 236 -17.04 -9.70 -6.31
N ARG A 237 -17.43 -9.51 -7.58
CA ARG A 237 -16.65 -10.01 -8.73
C ARG A 237 -15.27 -9.34 -8.82
N LYS A 238 -15.17 -8.06 -8.46
CA LYS A 238 -13.92 -7.29 -8.58
C LYS A 238 -13.02 -7.40 -7.34
N TYR A 239 -13.60 -7.47 -6.15
CA TYR A 239 -12.92 -7.34 -4.85
C TYR A 239 -13.19 -8.49 -3.87
N GLY A 240 -14.09 -9.43 -4.19
CA GLY A 240 -14.32 -10.64 -3.40
C GLY A 240 -13.21 -11.68 -3.58
N LYS A 241 -13.29 -12.78 -2.81
CA LYS A 241 -12.38 -13.93 -2.96
C LYS A 241 -12.45 -14.48 -4.39
N ARG A 242 -11.28 -14.65 -5.01
CA ARG A 242 -11.11 -15.57 -6.13
C ARG A 242 -10.91 -16.98 -5.61
#